data_AF-A0A967YJQ7-F1
#
_entry.id   AF-A0A967YJQ7-F1
#
_cell.length_a   1.000
_cell.length_b   1.000
_cell.length_c   1.000
_cell.angle_alpha   90.00
_cell.angle_beta   90.00
_cell.angle_gamma   90.00
#
_symmetry.space_group_name_H-M   'P 1'
#
loop_
_entity.id
_entity.type
_entity.pdbx_description
1 polymer ?
#
loop_
_entity_poly.entity_id
_entity_poly.type
_entity_poly.pdbx_seq_one_letter_code
_entity_poly.pdbx_strand_id
1 'polypeptide(L)' 'FRRERIVLDVIYNPAETRFLKIARERGCVTISGIEMFLSQAAKQFELFTGIPVSTEIIHQVWEEVR' A
#
# COMPACT_ATOMS: atom_id res chain seq x y z
N PHE A 1 -1.23 -12.97 -17.08
CA PHE A 1 -1.35 -11.50 -17.11
C PHE A 1 -1.17 -11.03 -18.55
N ARG A 2 -2.10 -10.23 -19.09
CA ARG A 2 -1.86 -9.47 -20.33
C ARG A 2 -0.88 -8.33 -19.99
N ARG A 3 0.08 -8.03 -20.87
CA ARG A 3 1.02 -6.91 -20.71
C ARG A 3 0.24 -5.60 -20.47
N GLU A 4 0.86 -4.66 -19.74
CA GLU A 4 0.35 -3.28 -19.52
C GLU A 4 -0.93 -3.17 -18.66
N ARG A 5 -1.27 -4.20 -17.89
CA ARG A 5 -2.32 -4.11 -16.85
C ARG A 5 -1.75 -3.57 -15.54
N ILE A 6 -2.61 -2.91 -14.76
CA ILE A 6 -2.36 -2.61 -13.35
C ILE A 6 -2.83 -3.80 -12.52
N VAL A 7 -1.97 -4.28 -11.62
CA VAL A 7 -2.26 -5.35 -10.67
C VAL A 7 -2.06 -4.81 -9.27
N LEU A 8 -3.14 -4.74 -8.51
CA LEU A 8 -3.15 -4.36 -7.10
C LEU A 8 -3.40 -5.60 -6.25
N ASP A 9 -2.61 -5.77 -5.20
CA ASP A 9 -2.83 -6.79 -4.17
C ASP A 9 -3.08 -6.08 -2.84
N VAL A 10 -4.13 -6.47 -2.12
CA VAL A 10 -4.48 -5.86 -0.83
C VAL A 10 -3.61 -6.39 0.31
N ILE A 11 -2.89 -7.48 0.09
CA ILE A 11 -1.89 -7.99 1.03
C ILE A 11 -0.72 -6.99 1.09
N TYR A 12 -0.38 -6.54 2.30
CA TYR A 12 0.69 -5.57 2.55
C TYR A 12 1.92 -6.17 3.25
N ASN A 13 1.80 -7.36 3.84
CA ASN A 13 2.91 -8.11 4.44
C ASN A 13 2.86 -9.58 3.96
N PRO A 14 3.83 -10.05 3.14
CA PRO A 14 4.98 -9.31 2.61
C PRO A 14 4.59 -8.23 1.58
N ALA A 15 5.45 -7.22 1.40
CA ALA A 15 5.23 -6.13 0.44
C ALA A 15 5.16 -6.61 -1.02
N GLU A 16 5.92 -7.66 -1.36
CA GLU A 16 5.83 -8.34 -2.64
C GLU A 16 5.29 -9.76 -2.43
N THR A 17 4.04 -9.96 -2.82
CA THR A 17 3.45 -11.30 -2.86
C THR A 17 3.89 -12.05 -4.11
N ARG A 18 3.73 -13.38 -4.10
CA ARG A 18 3.94 -14.20 -5.30
C ARG A 18 3.06 -13.72 -6.48
N PHE A 19 1.86 -13.21 -6.20
CA PHE A 19 0.96 -12.66 -7.20
C PHE A 19 1.55 -11.40 -7.86
N LEU A 20 2.02 -10.44 -7.06
CA LEU A 20 2.66 -9.22 -7.56
C LEU A 20 3.96 -9.53 -8.30
N LYS A 21 4.81 -10.42 -7.77
CA LYS A 21 6.05 -10.83 -8.44
C LYS A 21 5.79 -11.35 -9.85
N ILE A 22 4.86 -12.28 -9.97
CA ILE A 22 4.48 -12.91 -11.24
C ILE A 22 3.84 -11.90 -12.21
N ALA A 23 3.11 -10.89 -11.70
CA ALA A 23 2.57 -9.81 -12.50
C ALA A 23 3.66 -8.89 -13.05
N ARG A 24 4.63 -8.49 -12.20
CA ARG A 24 5.77 -7.67 -12.59
C ARG A 24 6.63 -8.36 -13.66
N GLU A 25 6.92 -9.64 -13.48
CA GLU A 25 7.66 -10.47 -14.46
C GLU A 25 6.97 -10.52 -15.83
N ARG A 26 5.64 -10.30 -15.88
CA ARG A 26 4.87 -10.23 -17.13
C ARG A 26 4.69 -8.80 -17.67
N GLY A 27 5.37 -7.81 -17.10
CA GLY A 27 5.31 -6.42 -17.53
C GLY A 27 4.02 -5.70 -17.11
N CYS A 28 3.41 -6.10 -15.99
CA CYS A 28 2.34 -5.34 -15.36
C CYS A 28 2.91 -4.27 -14.44
N VAL A 29 2.16 -3.17 -14.30
CA VAL A 29 2.35 -2.23 -13.18
C VAL A 29 1.79 -2.88 -11.94
N THR A 30 2.57 -2.96 -10.86
CA THR A 30 2.17 -3.59 -9.60
C THR A 30 2.02 -2.58 -8.49
N ILE A 31 0.93 -2.65 -7.73
CA ILE A 31 0.67 -1.82 -6.56
C ILE A 31 0.53 -2.75 -5.35
N SER A 32 1.32 -2.51 -4.30
CA SER A 32 1.23 -3.29 -3.06
C SER A 32 0.11 -2.79 -2.15
N GLY A 33 -0.32 -3.61 -1.20
CA GLY A 33 -1.37 -3.24 -0.24
C GLY A 33 -0.93 -2.18 0.76
N ILE A 34 0.37 -1.85 0.83
CA ILE A 34 0.93 -0.90 1.80
C ILE A 34 0.30 0.49 1.62
N GLU A 35 0.17 0.97 0.38
CA GLU A 35 -0.40 2.29 0.10
C GLU A 35 -1.85 2.42 0.61
N MET A 36 -2.63 1.35 0.43
CA MET A 36 -3.99 1.27 0.95
C MET A 36 -3.99 1.25 2.48
N PHE A 37 -3.13 0.43 3.09
CA PHE A 37 -3.01 0.30 4.53
C PHE A 37 -2.66 1.64 5.21
N LEU A 38 -1.69 2.38 4.67
CA LEU A 38 -1.27 3.67 5.22
C LEU A 38 -2.33 4.76 4.99
N SER A 39 -3.01 4.76 3.84
CA SER A 39 -4.15 5.64 3.58
C SER A 39 -5.31 5.39 4.56
N GLN A 40 -5.59 4.12 4.87
CA GLN A 40 -6.60 3.74 5.86
C GLN A 40 -6.20 4.20 7.27
N ALA A 41 -4.93 4.03 7.66
CA ALA A 41 -4.45 4.48 8.95
C ALA A 41 -4.58 6.01 9.11
N ALA A 42 -4.28 6.80 8.07
CA ALA A 42 -4.51 8.24 8.08
C ALA A 42 -5.99 8.58 8.34
N LYS A 43 -6.91 7.90 7.64
CA LYS A 43 -8.34 8.14 7.83
C LYS A 43 -8.85 7.69 9.19
N GLN A 44 -8.37 6.56 9.70
CA GLN A 44 -8.72 6.05 11.03
C GLN A 44 -8.24 7.01 12.12
N PHE A 45 -7.03 7.55 12.01
CA PHE A 45 -6.52 8.55 12.94
C PHE A 45 -7.41 9.79 12.99
N GLU A 46 -7.80 10.33 11.83
CA GLU A 46 -8.73 11.45 11.74
C GLU A 46 -10.08 11.13 12.39
N LEU A 47 -10.63 9.94 12.13
CA LEU A 47 -11.92 9.53 12.70
C LEU A 47 -11.86 9.36 14.23
N PHE A 48 -10.73 8.91 14.78
CA PHE A 48 -10.59 8.68 16.22
C PHE A 48 -10.25 9.94 17.00
N THR A 49 -9.48 10.85 16.42
CA THR A 49 -8.95 12.03 17.12
C THR A 49 -9.66 13.33 16.74
N GLY A 50 -10.35 13.36 15.60
CA GLY A 50 -10.86 14.58 14.97
C GLY A 50 -9.76 15.43 14.33
N ILE A 51 -8.51 14.98 14.33
CA ILE A 51 -7.36 15.72 13.79
C ILE A 51 -6.98 15.12 12.43
N PRO A 52 -7.02 15.89 11.32
CA PRO A 52 -6.57 15.39 10.04
C PRO A 52 -5.05 15.16 10.06
N VAL A 53 -4.62 14.06 9.45
CA VAL A 53 -3.21 13.73 9.26
C VAL A 53 -2.98 13.38 7.80
N SER A 54 -1.86 13.83 7.24
CA SER A 54 -1.51 13.52 5.86
C SER A 54 -0.95 12.10 5.77
N THR A 55 -1.13 11.47 4.61
CA THR A 55 -0.57 10.15 4.33
C THR A 55 0.95 10.13 4.47
N GLU A 56 1.63 11.21 4.12
CA GLU A 56 3.09 11.32 4.20
C GLU A 56 3.60 11.18 5.64
N ILE A 57 2.90 11.75 6.62
CA ILE A 57 3.25 11.59 8.04
C ILE A 57 3.08 10.13 8.46
N ILE A 58 1.99 9.47 8.04
CA ILE A 58 1.77 8.06 8.33
C ILE A 58 2.84 7.18 7.68
N HIS A 59 3.31 7.52 6.47
CA HIS A 59 4.46 6.87 5.84
C HIS A 59 5.74 7.02 6.67
N GLN A 60 6.04 8.23 7.17
CA GLN A 60 7.22 8.46 8.01
C GLN A 60 7.17 7.62 9.28
N VAL A 61 6.05 7.65 10.00
CA VAL A 61 5.85 6.85 11.22
C VAL A 61 5.97 5.36 10.93
N TRP A 62 5.42 4.90 9.80
CA TRP A 62 5.53 3.50 9.38
C TRP A 62 6.98 3.04 9.19
N GLU A 63 7.84 3.85 8.58
CA GLU A 63 9.26 3.53 8.41
C GLU A 63 10.04 3.54 9.75
N GLU A 64 9.58 4.30 10.75
CA GLU A 64 10.20 4.32 12.08
C GLU A 64 9.86 3.08 12.93
N VAL A 65 8.65 2.53 12.77
CA VAL A 65 8.15 1.42 13.61
C VAL A 65 8.31 0.03 12.99
N ARG A 66 8.79 -0.04 11.75
CA ARG A 66 8.87 -1.28 10.96
C ARG A 66 10.22 -1.98 11.05
#